data_AF-A0A1Z4NHY5-F1
#
_entry.id   AF-A0A1Z4NHY5-F1
#
_cell.length_a   1.000
_cell.length_b   1.000
_cell.length_c   1.000
_cell.angle_alpha   90.00
_cell.angle_beta   90.00
_cell.angle_gamma   90.00
#
_symmetry.space_group_name_H-M   'P 1'
#
loop_
_entity.id
_entity.type
_entity.pdbx_description
1 polymer ?
#
loop_
_entity_poly.entity_id
_entity_poly.type
_entity_poly.pdbx_seq_one_letter_code
_entity_poly.pdbx_strand_id
1 'polypeptide(L)'
;MKAIEVTGSIDAQGNLILDQPLDTDIHPTRVRVIVLFNEKSQEEQELEDDPDDTPVPKIKASLKRAWEQAKAGQRIPLSEMWDGIDVE
;
A
#
# COMPACT_ATOMS: atom_id res chain seq x y z
N MET A 1 -25.25 -24.97 -5.48
CA MET A 1 -23.79 -25.01 -5.28
C MET A 1 -23.53 -24.54 -3.85
N LYS A 2 -22.67 -25.23 -3.09
CA LYS A 2 -22.31 -24.85 -1.71
C LYS A 2 -20.90 -24.26 -1.73
N ALA A 3 -20.72 -23.05 -1.24
CA ALA A 3 -19.41 -22.43 -1.08
C ALA A 3 -18.83 -22.82 0.28
N ILE A 4 -17.53 -23.11 0.32
CA ILE A 4 -16.77 -23.36 1.55
C ILE A 4 -15.60 -22.39 1.51
N GLU A 5 -15.44 -21.60 2.56
CA GLU A 5 -14.34 -20.66 2.72
C GLU A 5 -13.30 -21.26 3.66
N VAL A 6 -12.05 -21.34 3.19
CA VAL A 6 -10.90 -21.84 3.93
C VAL A 6 -9.70 -20.99 3.58
N THR A 7 -8.84 -20.72 4.55
CA THR A 7 -7.59 -20.00 4.32
C THR A 7 -6.53 -20.91 3.71
N GLY A 8 -5.69 -20.30 2.88
CA GLY A 8 -4.57 -20.98 2.26
C GLY A 8 -3.58 -19.96 1.73
N SER A 9 -2.42 -20.46 1.32
CA SER A 9 -1.35 -19.68 0.73
C SER A 9 -1.07 -20.15 -0.70
N ILE A 10 -0.52 -19.25 -1.51
CA ILE A 10 0.01 -19.58 -2.83
C ILE A 10 1.53 -19.74 -2.66
N ASP A 11 2.06 -20.90 -3.03
CA ASP A 11 3.50 -21.15 -2.99
C ASP A 11 4.26 -20.43 -4.12
N ALA A 12 5.59 -20.51 -4.10
CA ALA A 12 6.44 -19.88 -5.12
C ALA A 12 6.25 -20.44 -6.54
N GLN A 13 5.61 -21.60 -6.68
CA GLN A 13 5.30 -22.25 -7.94
C GLN A 13 3.87 -21.96 -8.41
N GLY A 14 3.08 -21.23 -7.61
CA GLY A 14 1.69 -20.87 -7.92
C GLY A 14 0.66 -21.91 -7.49
N ASN A 15 1.02 -22.90 -6.67
CA ASN A 15 0.05 -23.88 -6.16
C ASN A 15 -0.68 -23.33 -4.94
N LEU A 16 -1.99 -23.59 -4.88
CA LEU A 16 -2.80 -23.32 -3.69
C LEU A 16 -2.61 -24.41 -2.64
N ILE A 17 -2.08 -24.02 -1.49
CA ILE A 17 -1.93 -24.86 -0.31
C ILE A 17 -2.96 -24.41 0.71
N LEU A 18 -3.89 -25.30 1.07
CA LEU A 18 -4.88 -25.04 2.12
C LEU A 18 -4.26 -25.29 3.49
N ASP A 19 -4.55 -24.43 4.46
CA ASP A 19 -4.07 -24.59 5.84
C ASP A 19 -4.72 -25.80 6.53
N GLN A 20 -5.92 -26.16 6.08
CA GLN A 20 -6.70 -27.27 6.58
C GLN A 20 -7.49 -27.96 5.45
N PRO A 21 -7.81 -29.26 5.58
CA PRO A 21 -8.68 -29.95 4.64
C PRO A 21 -10.07 -29.30 4.53
N LEU A 22 -10.71 -29.45 3.37
CA LEU A 22 -12.11 -29.07 3.21
C LEU A 22 -12.99 -30.05 3.99
N ASP A 23 -13.75 -29.53 4.96
CA ASP A 23 -14.70 -30.34 5.74
C ASP A 23 -15.94 -30.65 4.89
N THR A 24 -15.90 -31.79 4.19
CA THR A 24 -16.97 -32.25 3.31
C THR A 24 -17.12 -33.77 3.42
N ASP A 25 -18.34 -34.27 3.47
CA ASP A 25 -18.59 -35.72 3.44
C ASP A 25 -18.54 -36.32 2.01
N ILE A 26 -18.16 -35.52 1.01
CA ILE A 26 -18.30 -35.86 -0.41
C ILE A 26 -16.91 -36.15 -1.00
N HIS A 27 -16.47 -37.40 -0.93
CA HIS A 27 -15.18 -37.85 -1.47
C HIS A 27 -15.29 -39.18 -2.24
N PRO A 28 -14.57 -39.35 -3.37
CA PRO A 28 -13.79 -38.36 -4.13
C PRO A 28 -14.68 -37.60 -5.13
N THR A 29 -14.54 -36.26 -5.22
CA THR A 29 -15.33 -35.44 -6.17
C THR A 29 -14.50 -34.27 -6.71
N ARG A 30 -14.74 -33.88 -7.96
CA ARG A 30 -14.11 -32.72 -8.60
C ARG A 30 -14.87 -31.44 -8.24
N VAL A 31 -14.13 -30.40 -7.84
CA VAL A 31 -14.69 -29.10 -7.44
C VAL A 31 -14.16 -27.96 -8.32
N ARG A 32 -14.84 -26.81 -8.28
CA ARG A 32 -14.37 -25.54 -8.85
C ARG A 32 -13.87 -24.66 -7.71
N VAL A 33 -12.70 -24.03 -7.88
CA VAL A 33 -12.08 -23.15 -6.88
C VAL A 33 -12.12 -21.71 -7.36
N ILE A 34 -12.44 -20.78 -6.47
CA ILE A 34 -12.34 -19.33 -6.67
C ILE A 34 -11.36 -18.82 -5.62
N VAL A 35 -10.33 -18.09 -6.04
CA VAL A 35 -9.31 -17.50 -5.15
C VAL A 35 -9.56 -16.00 -5.08
N LEU A 36 -9.66 -15.45 -3.87
CA LEU A 36 -9.84 -14.03 -3.63
C LEU A 36 -8.53 -13.43 -3.12
N PHE A 37 -8.02 -12.42 -3.81
CA PHE A 37 -6.87 -11.64 -3.39
C PHE A 37 -7.36 -10.34 -2.73
N ASN A 38 -6.68 -9.88 -1.68
CA ASN A 38 -6.97 -8.58 -1.08
C ASN A 38 -6.34 -7.49 -1.94
N GLU A 39 -7.15 -6.65 -2.56
CA GLU A 39 -6.72 -5.61 -3.52
C GLU A 39 -5.73 -4.59 -2.90
N LYS A 40 -5.78 -4.41 -1.57
CA LYS A 40 -4.88 -3.48 -0.84
C LYS A 40 -3.39 -3.76 -1.05
N SER A 41 -2.99 -5.02 -1.27
CA SER A 41 -1.57 -5.33 -1.49
C SER A 41 -1.07 -5.04 -2.91
N GLN A 42 -1.98 -4.85 -3.87
CA GLN A 42 -1.64 -4.47 -5.25
C GLN A 42 -1.69 -2.94 -5.43
N GLU A 43 -2.64 -2.26 -4.78
CA GLU A 43 -2.73 -0.80 -4.78
C GLU A 43 -1.49 -0.14 -4.15
N GLU A 44 -0.90 -0.74 -3.12
CA GLU A 44 0.38 -0.27 -2.54
C GLU A 44 1.56 -0.35 -3.52
N GLN A 45 1.47 -1.17 -4.59
CA GLN A 45 2.49 -1.27 -5.64
C GLN A 45 2.21 -0.39 -6.85
N GLU A 46 0.94 -0.11 -7.16
CA GLU A 46 0.53 0.74 -8.30
C GLU A 46 0.43 2.23 -7.97
N LEU A 47 0.27 2.60 -6.69
CA LEU A 47 0.25 4.01 -6.25
C LEU A 47 1.65 4.68 -6.20
N GLU A 48 2.74 3.94 -6.45
CA GLU A 48 4.10 4.52 -6.44
C GLU A 48 4.54 5.15 -7.78
N ASP A 49 3.74 5.00 -8.86
CA ASP A 49 4.12 5.40 -10.23
C ASP A 49 3.24 6.54 -10.81
N ASP A 50 2.79 7.50 -9.99
CA ASP A 50 2.36 8.80 -10.52
C ASP A 50 3.62 9.61 -10.91
N PRO A 51 3.84 9.92 -12.20
CA PRO A 51 5.02 10.67 -12.64
C PRO A 51 5.10 12.11 -12.08
N ASP A 52 3.98 12.66 -11.61
CA ASP A 52 3.90 13.97 -10.97
C ASP A 52 4.13 13.90 -9.45
N ASP A 53 4.11 12.71 -8.84
CA ASP A 53 4.36 12.55 -7.42
C ASP A 53 5.84 12.70 -7.07
N THR A 54 6.10 13.48 -6.03
CA THR A 54 7.47 13.60 -5.51
C THR A 54 7.81 12.35 -4.69
N PRO A 55 8.88 11.61 -5.04
CA PRO A 55 9.23 10.39 -4.32
C PRO A 55 9.40 10.64 -2.82
N VAL A 56 8.86 9.74 -2.00
CA VAL A 56 9.01 9.72 -0.53
C VAL A 56 10.44 10.04 -0.03
N PRO A 57 11.53 9.48 -0.60
CA PRO A 57 12.88 9.83 -0.15
C PRO A 57 13.24 11.31 -0.34
N LYS A 58 12.74 11.96 -1.40
CA LYS A 58 12.93 13.40 -1.61
C LYS A 58 12.16 14.23 -0.57
N ILE A 59 10.93 13.85 -0.26
CA ILE A 59 10.11 14.51 0.78
C ILE A 59 10.82 14.41 2.14
N LYS A 60 11.30 13.22 2.52
CA LYS A 60 12.03 13.00 3.78
C LYS A 60 13.30 13.86 3.87
N ALA A 61 14.07 13.95 2.79
CA ALA A 61 15.27 14.79 2.74
C ALA A 61 14.94 16.27 2.87
N SER A 62 13.89 16.74 2.19
CA SER A 62 13.39 18.12 2.28
C SER A 62 12.97 18.46 3.72
N LEU A 63 12.17 17.59 4.35
CA LEU A 63 11.69 17.81 5.72
C LEU A 63 12.84 17.85 6.74
N LYS A 64 13.82 16.96 6.60
CA LYS A 64 15.01 16.96 7.47
C LYS A 64 15.79 18.26 7.34
N ARG A 65 15.96 18.77 6.13
CA ARG A 65 16.62 20.06 5.88
C ARG A 65 15.84 21.21 6.52
N ALA A 66 14.53 21.27 6.29
CA ALA A 66 13.67 22.32 6.85
C ALA A 66 13.69 22.30 8.40
N TRP A 67 13.73 21.11 9.01
CA TRP A 67 13.88 20.97 10.45
C TRP A 67 15.19 21.61 10.95
N GLU A 68 16.32 21.27 10.34
CA GLU A 68 17.62 21.82 10.75
C GLU A 68 17.68 23.35 10.55
N GLN A 69 17.06 23.88 9.50
CA GLN A 69 16.91 25.33 9.28
C GLN A 69 16.07 25.99 10.39
N ALA A 70 14.95 25.37 10.77
CA ALA A 70 14.10 25.86 11.85
C ALA A 70 14.84 25.88 13.20
N LYS A 71 15.61 24.81 13.51
CA LYS A 71 16.48 24.75 14.69
C LYS A 71 17.55 25.86 14.68
N ALA A 72 18.13 26.14 13.51
CA ALA A 72 19.12 27.18 13.33
C ALA A 72 18.53 28.61 13.31
N GLY A 73 17.21 28.76 13.47
CA GLY A 73 16.52 30.05 13.43
C GLY A 73 16.34 30.62 12.02
N GLN A 74 16.67 29.87 10.97
CA GLN A 74 16.47 30.24 9.57
C GLN A 74 15.00 30.02 9.20
N ARG A 75 14.13 30.90 9.68
CA ARG A 75 12.68 30.86 9.49
C ARG A 75 12.12 32.27 9.32
N ILE A 76 11.04 32.40 8.59
CA ILE A 76 10.26 33.64 8.53
C ILE A 76 9.08 33.56 9.51
N PRO A 77 8.63 34.69 10.07
CA PRO A 77 7.40 34.75 10.85
C PRO A 77 6.19 34.32 10.01
N LEU A 78 5.21 33.67 10.64
CA LEU A 78 4.00 33.22 9.94
C LEU A 78 3.20 34.39 9.34
N SER A 79 3.22 35.55 9.98
CA SER A 79 2.59 36.77 9.47
C SER A 79 3.22 37.27 8.17
N GLU A 80 4.50 36.99 7.95
CA GLU A 80 5.27 37.39 6.76
C GLU A 80 5.30 36.28 5.70
N MET A 81 4.70 35.11 5.97
CA MET A 81 4.72 33.97 5.04
C MET A 81 4.00 34.26 3.72
N TRP A 82 3.04 35.18 3.75
CA TRP A 82 2.26 35.60 2.59
C TRP A 82 2.89 36.79 1.85
N ASP A 83 3.91 37.43 2.43
CA ASP A 83 4.56 38.59 1.82
C ASP A 83 5.37 38.13 0.60
N GLY A 84 4.96 38.55 -0.59
CA GLY A 84 5.63 38.23 -1.86
C GLY A 84 5.10 36.98 -2.58
N ILE A 85 4.04 36.35 -2.08
CA ILE A 85 3.24 35.37 -2.85
C ILE A 85 2.12 36.16 -3.52
N ASP A 86 2.24 36.40 -4.84
CA ASP A 86 1.20 37.07 -5.62
C ASP A 86 0.03 36.10 -5.86
N VAL A 87 -1.19 36.57 -5.67
CA VAL A 87 -2.43 35.83 -5.91
C VAL A 87 -3.10 36.43 -7.14
N GLU A 88 -2.54 36.14 -8.32
CA GLU A 88 -3.13 36.50 -9.62
C GLU A 88 -4.02 35.37 -10.17
#